data_AF-A0A355GL40-F1
#
_entry.id   AF-A0A355GL40-F1
#
_cell.length_a   1.000
_cell.length_b   1.000
_cell.length_c   1.000
_cell.angle_alpha   90.00
_cell.angle_beta   90.00
_cell.angle_gamma   90.00
#
_symmetry.space_group_name_H-M   'P 1'
#
loop_
_entity.id
_entity.type
_entity.pdbx_description
1 polymer ?
#
loop_
_entity_poly.entity_id
_entity_poly.type
_entity_poly.pdbx_seq_one_letter_code
_entity_poly.pdbx_strand_id
1 'polypeptide(L)'
;MNQKTEDHVEPSFGKRFQTALKNLGIGIIFLMAGLFLLWHNETEILERELRISQAESVLSENQDEASAQQGQTNTESRNLESTTLFNWGLRFAGWIIVFLGLATLFKPLVVLVDKIPFLWNFVGRGITVFALLSSCSLTLVLLSAVWMVARPVFGAVLLISGIVPLFILYRSGRRARLRHALRNA
;
A
#
# COMPACT_ATOMS: atom_id res chain seq x y z
N MET A 1 -28.39 -43.97 -6.13
CA MET A 1 -27.47 -42.85 -6.35
C MET A 1 -26.39 -42.91 -5.27
N ASN A 2 -25.17 -43.29 -5.64
CA ASN A 2 -24.07 -43.55 -4.72
C ASN A 2 -23.26 -42.24 -4.56
N GLN A 3 -23.47 -41.49 -3.48
CA GLN A 3 -22.62 -40.35 -3.14
C GLN A 3 -21.31 -40.89 -2.58
N LYS A 4 -20.26 -40.90 -3.41
CA LYS A 4 -18.88 -40.96 -2.91
C LYS A 4 -18.65 -39.68 -2.12
N THR A 5 -18.62 -39.79 -0.80
CA THR A 5 -18.03 -38.79 0.07
C THR A 5 -16.54 -38.74 -0.23
N GLU A 6 -16.10 -37.70 -0.93
CA GLU A 6 -14.67 -37.44 -1.08
C GLU A 6 -14.13 -36.97 0.27
N ASP A 7 -13.41 -37.85 0.97
CA ASP A 7 -12.72 -37.51 2.20
C ASP A 7 -11.56 -36.56 1.86
N HIS A 8 -11.79 -35.25 2.07
CA HIS A 8 -10.73 -34.25 1.99
C HIS A 8 -9.75 -34.45 3.16
N VAL A 9 -8.71 -35.24 2.93
CA VAL A 9 -7.62 -35.42 3.90
C VAL A 9 -6.89 -34.07 4.08
N GLU A 10 -7.07 -33.46 5.25
CA GLU A 10 -6.34 -32.25 5.64
C GLU A 10 -4.82 -32.49 5.54
N PRO A 11 -4.06 -31.62 4.86
CA PRO A 11 -2.63 -31.79 4.72
C PRO A 11 -1.93 -31.70 6.09
N SER A 12 -0.99 -32.62 6.35
CA SER A 12 -0.14 -32.60 7.54
C SER A 12 0.52 -31.23 7.77
N PHE A 13 0.71 -30.86 9.03
CA PHE A 13 1.33 -29.60 9.45
C PHE A 13 2.58 -29.23 8.63
N GLY A 14 3.49 -30.20 8.42
CA GLY A 14 4.72 -29.95 7.66
C GLY A 14 4.45 -29.52 6.21
N LYS A 15 3.46 -30.15 5.56
CA LYS A 15 3.04 -29.77 4.20
C LYS A 15 2.42 -28.37 4.20
N ARG A 16 1.58 -28.03 5.18
CA ARG A 16 0.99 -26.69 5.32
C ARG A 16 2.05 -25.60 5.53
N PHE A 17 3.04 -25.86 6.38
CA PHE A 17 4.15 -24.95 6.63
C PHE A 17 5.03 -24.76 5.38
N GLN A 18 5.38 -25.84 4.69
CA GLN A 18 6.17 -25.78 3.46
C GLN A 18 5.41 -25.03 2.34
N THR A 19 4.10 -25.24 2.21
CA THR A 19 3.26 -24.47 1.30
C THR A 19 3.26 -22.98 1.66
N ALA A 20 3.15 -22.65 2.94
CA ALA A 20 3.24 -21.26 3.41
C ALA A 20 4.61 -20.64 3.12
N LEU A 21 5.71 -21.40 3.27
CA LEU A 21 7.07 -20.94 2.98
C LEU A 21 7.30 -20.73 1.48
N LYS A 22 6.75 -21.57 0.61
CA LYS A 22 6.80 -21.33 -0.85
C LYS A 22 6.05 -20.04 -1.21
N ASN A 23 4.89 -19.83 -0.58
CA ASN A 23 4.11 -18.62 -0.76
C ASN A 23 4.77 -17.37 -0.12
N LEU A 24 5.75 -17.54 0.78
CA LEU A 24 6.52 -16.43 1.32
C LEU A 24 7.34 -15.72 0.23
N GLY A 25 7.96 -16.50 -0.66
CA GLY A 25 8.74 -15.98 -1.77
C GLY A 25 7.92 -15.11 -2.72
N ILE A 26 6.69 -15.54 -3.05
CA ILE A 26 5.77 -14.73 -3.87
C ILE A 26 5.42 -13.40 -3.17
N GLY A 27 5.29 -13.42 -1.84
CA GLY A 27 4.99 -12.23 -1.05
C GLY A 27 6.09 -11.19 -1.10
N ILE A 28 7.36 -11.61 -1.02
CA ILE A 28 8.52 -10.71 -1.14
C ILE A 28 8.57 -10.10 -2.55
N ILE A 29 8.31 -10.91 -3.58
CA ILE A 29 8.24 -10.41 -4.96
C ILE A 29 7.14 -9.36 -5.09
N PHE A 30 5.96 -9.59 -4.52
CA PHE A 30 4.90 -8.58 -4.51
C PHE A 30 5.29 -7.32 -3.73
N LEU A 31 5.95 -7.43 -2.59
CA LEU A 31 6.43 -6.24 -1.86
C LEU A 31 7.37 -5.41 -2.72
N MET A 32 8.36 -6.04 -3.35
CA MET A 32 9.31 -5.34 -4.21
C MET A 32 8.62 -4.74 -5.43
N ALA A 33 7.76 -5.49 -6.10
CA ALA A 33 7.02 -5.02 -7.28
C ALA A 33 6.08 -3.86 -6.94
N GLY A 34 5.36 -3.94 -5.81
CA GLY A 34 4.49 -2.87 -5.35
C GLY A 34 5.28 -1.61 -5.02
N LEU A 35 6.34 -1.72 -4.21
CA LEU A 35 7.22 -0.59 -3.87
C LEU A 35 7.81 0.07 -5.12
N PHE A 36 8.31 -0.74 -6.06
CA PHE A 36 8.87 -0.27 -7.32
C PHE A 36 7.81 0.45 -8.18
N LEU A 37 6.61 -0.11 -8.29
CA LEU A 37 5.51 0.47 -9.05
C LEU A 37 5.04 1.81 -8.46
N LEU A 38 4.93 1.92 -7.13
CA LEU A 38 4.63 3.20 -6.49
C LEU A 38 5.74 4.22 -6.71
N TRP A 39 6.99 3.81 -6.51
CA TRP A 39 8.15 4.70 -6.66
C TRP A 39 8.24 5.27 -8.07
N HIS A 40 8.15 4.40 -9.08
CA HIS A 40 8.26 4.82 -10.48
C HIS A 40 7.10 5.73 -10.89
N ASN A 41 5.87 5.36 -10.50
CA ASN A 41 4.69 6.21 -10.74
C ASN A 41 4.84 7.61 -10.14
N GLU A 42 5.37 7.70 -8.93
CA GLU A 42 5.48 8.98 -8.23
C GLU A 42 6.63 9.85 -8.76
N THR A 43 7.73 9.23 -9.20
CA THR A 43 8.86 9.94 -9.80
C THR A 43 8.46 10.63 -11.11
N GLU A 44 7.69 9.93 -11.95
CA GLU A 44 7.15 10.47 -13.20
C GLU A 44 6.28 11.72 -12.98
N ILE A 45 5.57 11.78 -11.86
CA ILE A 45 4.72 12.94 -11.52
C ILE A 45 5.58 14.13 -11.13
N LEU A 46 6.63 13.93 -10.32
CA LEU A 46 7.55 15.00 -9.95
C LEU A 46 8.23 15.62 -11.16
N GLU A 47 8.69 14.79 -12.10
CA GLU A 47 9.38 15.27 -13.29
C GLU A 47 8.45 16.10 -14.19
N ARG A 48 7.15 15.81 -14.19
CA ARG A 48 6.16 16.61 -14.94
C ARG A 48 6.00 17.98 -14.30
N GLU A 49 5.88 18.04 -12.98
CA GLU A 49 5.78 19.30 -12.23
C GLU A 49 7.01 20.19 -12.44
N LEU A 50 8.21 19.60 -12.40
CA LEU A 50 9.46 20.33 -12.64
C LEU A 50 9.52 20.89 -14.08
N ARG A 51 9.14 20.08 -15.07
CA ARG A 51 9.09 20.47 -16.48
C ARG A 51 8.12 21.63 -16.73
N ILE A 52 6.97 21.64 -16.05
CA ILE A 52 5.98 22.73 -16.16
C ILE A 52 6.57 24.03 -15.60
N SER A 53 7.19 23.98 -14.42
CA SER A 53 7.80 25.17 -13.82
C SER A 53 8.95 25.74 -14.69
N GLN A 54 9.72 24.87 -15.33
CA GLN A 54 10.74 25.28 -16.30
C GLN A 54 10.12 25.89 -17.56
N ALA A 55 9.07 25.28 -18.11
CA ALA A 55 8.38 25.80 -19.28
C ALA A 55 7.80 27.21 -19.02
N GLU A 56 7.22 27.45 -17.84
CA GLU A 56 6.76 28.79 -17.44
C GLU A 56 7.89 29.82 -17.40
N SER A 57 9.07 29.45 -16.90
CA SER A 57 10.23 30.37 -16.87
C SER A 57 10.72 30.74 -18.29
N VAL A 58 10.69 29.80 -19.23
CA VAL A 58 11.07 30.03 -20.64
C VAL A 58 10.01 30.86 -21.37
N LEU A 59 8.72 30.65 -21.07
CA LEU A 59 7.63 31.44 -21.64
C LEU A 59 7.63 32.88 -21.11
N SER A 60 8.01 33.08 -19.85
CA SER A 60 8.18 34.41 -19.25
C SER A 60 9.31 35.20 -19.92
N GLU A 61 10.37 34.50 -20.36
CA GLU A 61 11.48 35.09 -21.10
C GLU A 61 11.11 35.43 -22.56
N ASN A 62 10.22 34.65 -23.17
CA ASN A 62 9.79 34.81 -24.57
C ASN A 62 8.36 35.39 -24.71
N GLN A 63 7.92 36.20 -23.74
CA GLN A 63 6.57 36.77 -23.67
C GLN A 63 6.13 37.55 -24.93
N ASP A 64 7.05 37.93 -25.81
CA ASP A 64 6.79 38.66 -27.04
C ASP A 64 6.13 37.83 -28.18
N GLU A 65 6.07 36.48 -28.09
CA GLU A 65 5.54 35.62 -29.18
C GLU A 65 4.20 34.91 -28.86
N ALA A 66 3.62 35.10 -27.67
CA ALA A 66 2.63 34.20 -27.04
C ALA A 66 1.16 34.25 -27.54
N SER A 67 0.90 34.65 -28.79
CA SER A 67 -0.48 34.83 -29.29
C SER A 67 -1.13 33.56 -29.88
N ALA A 68 -0.42 32.43 -29.99
CA ALA A 68 -0.86 31.31 -30.84
C ALA A 68 -1.54 30.11 -30.13
N GLN A 69 -1.64 30.08 -28.79
CA GLN A 69 -1.92 28.81 -28.06
C GLN A 69 -3.36 28.56 -27.62
N GLN A 70 -4.30 29.46 -27.90
CA GLN A 70 -5.66 29.39 -27.34
C GLN A 70 -6.53 28.22 -27.85
N GLY A 71 -6.06 27.45 -28.85
CA GLY A 71 -6.72 26.23 -29.36
C GLY A 71 -6.34 24.92 -28.66
N GLN A 72 -5.27 24.90 -27.85
CA GLN A 72 -4.75 23.67 -27.22
C GLN A 72 -5.44 23.31 -25.88
N THR A 73 -6.06 24.30 -25.23
CA THR A 73 -6.62 24.21 -23.87
C THR A 73 -7.76 23.18 -23.70
N ASN A 74 -8.60 22.98 -24.72
CA ASN A 74 -9.74 22.05 -24.64
C ASN A 74 -9.34 20.57 -24.81
N THR A 75 -8.34 20.29 -25.65
CA THR A 75 -7.83 18.93 -25.85
C THR A 75 -6.92 18.53 -24.69
N GLU A 76 -6.14 19.47 -24.16
CA GLU A 76 -5.21 19.23 -23.05
C GLU A 76 -5.94 18.91 -21.74
N SER A 77 -7.02 19.63 -21.42
CA SER A 77 -7.84 19.38 -20.21
C SER A 77 -8.38 17.95 -20.13
N ARG A 78 -8.83 17.38 -21.26
CA ARG A 78 -9.35 15.99 -21.33
C ARG A 78 -8.25 14.93 -21.18
N ASN A 79 -7.02 15.24 -21.57
CA ASN A 79 -5.85 14.37 -21.37
C ASN A 79 -5.29 14.45 -19.94
N LEU A 80 -5.43 15.60 -19.26
CA LEU A 80 -5.02 15.79 -17.87
C LEU A 80 -5.91 15.01 -16.88
N GLU A 81 -7.22 14.93 -17.13
CA GLU A 81 -8.14 14.17 -16.27
C GLU A 81 -7.92 12.66 -16.38
N SER A 82 -7.70 12.14 -17.60
CA SER A 82 -7.47 10.71 -17.84
C SER A 82 -6.14 10.24 -17.24
N THR A 83 -5.10 11.07 -17.30
CA THR A 83 -3.80 10.80 -16.68
C THR A 83 -3.87 10.88 -15.16
N THR A 84 -4.67 11.79 -14.60
CA THR A 84 -4.91 11.87 -13.16
C THR A 84 -5.58 10.59 -12.64
N LEU A 85 -6.70 10.16 -13.25
CA LEU A 85 -7.38 8.93 -12.82
C LEU A 85 -6.48 7.68 -12.94
N PHE A 86 -5.68 7.59 -14.01
CA PHE A 86 -4.72 6.51 -14.19
C PHE A 86 -3.66 6.48 -13.07
N ASN A 87 -3.07 7.64 -12.74
CA ASN A 87 -2.05 7.76 -11.69
C ASN A 87 -2.60 7.40 -10.30
N TRP A 88 -3.83 7.85 -9.98
CA TRP A 88 -4.49 7.47 -8.73
C TRP A 88 -4.82 5.98 -8.69
N GLY A 89 -5.26 5.40 -9.81
CA GLY A 89 -5.48 3.97 -9.96
C GLY A 89 -4.20 3.16 -9.75
N LEU A 90 -3.07 3.60 -10.31
CA LEU A 90 -1.78 2.93 -10.16
C LEU A 90 -1.27 2.97 -8.72
N ARG A 91 -1.47 4.08 -8.00
CA ARG A 91 -1.17 4.18 -6.56
C ARG A 91 -2.01 3.21 -5.73
N PHE A 92 -3.31 3.13 -6.02
CA PHE A 92 -4.21 2.21 -5.32
C PHE A 92 -3.85 0.74 -5.61
N ALA A 93 -3.58 0.41 -6.87
CA ALA A 93 -3.11 -0.91 -7.28
C ALA A 93 -1.78 -1.27 -6.60
N GLY A 94 -0.82 -0.34 -6.58
CA GLY A 94 0.44 -0.51 -5.89
C GLY A 94 0.28 -0.77 -4.40
N TRP A 95 -0.58 0.01 -3.71
CA TRP A 95 -0.89 -0.21 -2.30
C TRP A 95 -1.50 -1.59 -2.05
N ILE A 96 -2.39 -2.06 -2.93
CA ILE A 96 -2.96 -3.42 -2.86
C ILE A 96 -1.87 -4.48 -3.02
N ILE A 97 -0.94 -4.30 -3.96
CA ILE A 97 0.18 -5.23 -4.18
C ILE A 97 1.07 -5.29 -2.93
N VAL A 98 1.40 -4.15 -2.33
CA VAL A 98 2.17 -4.07 -1.07
C VAL A 98 1.40 -4.75 0.07
N PHE A 99 0.10 -4.50 0.19
CA PHE A 99 -0.76 -5.16 1.18
C PHE A 99 -0.76 -6.68 1.03
N LEU A 100 -0.94 -7.20 -0.19
CA LEU A 100 -0.91 -8.63 -0.50
C LEU A 100 0.46 -9.25 -0.17
N GLY A 101 1.54 -8.54 -0.49
CA GLY A 101 2.90 -8.92 -0.13
C GLY A 101 3.10 -9.04 1.38
N LEU A 102 2.67 -8.04 2.15
CA LEU A 102 2.72 -8.08 3.62
C LEU A 102 1.83 -9.18 4.20
N ALA A 103 0.59 -9.33 3.71
CA ALA A 103 -0.33 -10.35 4.20
C ALA A 103 0.19 -11.78 3.98
N THR A 104 0.85 -12.02 2.84
CA THR A 104 1.51 -13.30 2.55
C THR A 104 2.79 -13.50 3.37
N LEU A 105 3.52 -12.43 3.70
CA LEU A 105 4.70 -12.48 4.56
C LEU A 105 4.39 -13.06 5.95
N PHE A 106 3.21 -12.75 6.49
CA PHE A 106 2.77 -13.23 7.80
C PHE A 106 2.06 -14.59 7.76
N LYS A 107 1.81 -15.21 6.59
CA LYS A 107 1.12 -16.51 6.51
C LYS A 107 1.85 -17.65 7.24
N PRO A 108 3.19 -17.80 7.13
CA PRO A 108 3.90 -18.83 7.88
C PRO A 108 3.70 -18.69 9.39
N LEU A 109 3.65 -17.45 9.89
CA LEU A 109 3.41 -17.14 11.29
C LEU A 109 2.04 -17.63 11.77
N VAL A 110 1.00 -17.52 10.94
CA VAL A 110 -0.34 -18.09 11.25
C VAL A 110 -0.26 -19.59 11.42
N VAL A 111 0.40 -20.29 10.49
CA VAL A 111 0.53 -21.77 10.52
C VAL A 111 1.29 -22.24 11.77
N LEU A 112 2.29 -21.47 12.21
CA LEU A 112 3.00 -21.72 13.47
C LEU A 112 2.09 -21.60 14.70
N VAL A 113 1.19 -20.60 14.71
CA VAL A 113 0.27 -20.33 15.82
C VAL A 113 -0.91 -21.29 15.87
N ASP A 114 -1.27 -21.97 14.78
CA ASP A 114 -2.35 -22.97 14.75
C ASP A 114 -2.17 -24.10 15.79
N LYS A 115 -0.94 -24.32 16.31
CA LYS A 115 -0.69 -25.29 17.38
C LYS A 115 -1.17 -24.84 18.77
N ILE A 116 -1.55 -23.57 18.94
CA ILE A 116 -2.01 -23.01 20.22
C ILE A 116 -3.55 -22.92 20.18
N PRO A 117 -4.27 -23.85 20.83
CA PRO A 117 -5.72 -23.74 20.93
C PRO A 117 -6.06 -22.44 21.66
N PHE A 118 -6.94 -21.61 21.08
CA PHE A 118 -7.38 -20.24 21.49
C PHE A 118 -6.85 -19.08 20.61
N LEU A 119 -5.63 -19.12 20.07
CA LEU A 119 -5.05 -17.97 19.37
C LEU A 119 -5.37 -17.90 17.85
N TRP A 120 -5.74 -19.02 17.23
CA TRP A 120 -5.88 -19.14 15.77
C TRP A 120 -6.84 -18.12 15.14
N ASN A 121 -8.05 -17.97 15.71
CA ASN A 121 -9.09 -17.06 15.21
C ASN A 121 -8.68 -15.57 15.29
N PHE A 122 -7.94 -15.21 16.33
CA PHE A 122 -7.52 -13.83 16.55
C PHE A 122 -6.32 -13.47 15.68
N VAL A 123 -5.38 -14.40 15.54
CA VAL A 123 -4.13 -14.17 14.81
C VAL A 123 -4.38 -14.06 13.31
N GLY A 124 -5.26 -14.89 12.72
CA GLY A 124 -5.61 -14.75 11.30
C GLY A 124 -6.19 -13.38 10.95
N ARG A 125 -7.22 -12.93 11.68
CA ARG A 125 -7.86 -11.62 11.46
C ARG A 125 -6.94 -10.46 11.83
N GLY A 126 -6.22 -10.59 12.95
CA GLY A 126 -5.29 -9.57 13.44
C GLY A 126 -4.15 -9.30 12.47
N ILE A 127 -3.58 -10.35 11.86
CA ILE A 127 -2.52 -10.22 10.86
C ILE A 127 -3.01 -9.49 9.60
N THR A 128 -4.21 -9.76 9.11
CA THR A 128 -4.74 -9.03 7.94
C THR A 128 -4.92 -7.54 8.23
N VAL A 129 -5.44 -7.17 9.41
CA VAL A 129 -5.59 -5.77 9.82
C VAL A 129 -4.21 -5.12 10.02
N PHE A 130 -3.28 -5.83 10.66
CA PHE A 130 -1.90 -5.38 10.84
C PHE A 130 -1.22 -5.11 9.50
N ALA A 131 -1.35 -6.04 8.54
CA ALA A 131 -0.79 -5.91 7.20
C ALA A 131 -1.40 -4.71 6.45
N LEU A 132 -2.71 -4.49 6.57
CA LEU A 132 -3.41 -3.36 5.93
C LEU A 132 -2.96 -1.99 6.46
N LEU A 133 -2.85 -1.87 7.80
CA LEU A 133 -2.39 -0.63 8.43
C LEU A 133 -0.90 -0.39 8.15
N SER A 134 -0.10 -1.45 8.15
CA SER A 134 1.33 -1.35 7.86
C SER A 134 1.58 -1.00 6.40
N SER A 135 0.83 -1.59 5.45
CA SER A 135 0.96 -1.24 4.02
C SER A 135 0.53 0.21 3.76
N CYS A 136 -0.55 0.67 4.41
CA CYS A 136 -1.00 2.07 4.31
C CYS A 136 0.08 3.03 4.83
N SER A 137 0.67 2.74 5.99
CA SER A 137 1.78 3.53 6.55
C SER A 137 2.99 3.55 5.61
N LEU A 138 3.39 2.38 5.08
CA LEU A 138 4.52 2.25 4.17
C LEU A 138 4.32 3.05 2.88
N THR A 139 3.12 3.00 2.31
CA THR A 139 2.75 3.81 1.14
C THR A 139 2.84 5.30 1.44
N LEU A 140 2.33 5.77 2.59
CA LEU A 140 2.40 7.19 2.97
C LEU A 140 3.83 7.69 3.15
N VAL A 141 4.71 6.89 3.76
CA VAL A 141 6.14 7.22 3.92
C VAL A 141 6.82 7.31 2.56
N LEU A 142 6.51 6.40 1.65
CA LEU A 142 7.10 6.38 0.31
C LEU A 142 6.67 7.60 -0.51
N LEU A 143 5.37 7.96 -0.47
CA LEU A 143 4.89 9.20 -1.06
C LEU A 143 5.57 10.41 -0.41
N SER A 144 5.67 10.46 0.91
CA SER A 144 6.33 11.54 1.63
C SER A 144 7.76 11.79 1.14
N ALA A 145 8.55 10.73 0.99
CA ALA A 145 9.94 10.83 0.51
C ALA A 145 10.04 11.45 -0.88
N VAL A 146 9.12 11.10 -1.79
CA VAL A 146 9.11 11.61 -3.17
C VAL A 146 8.68 13.09 -3.17
N TRP A 147 7.56 13.43 -2.52
CA TRP A 147 7.06 14.81 -2.49
C TRP A 147 7.95 15.79 -1.73
N MET A 148 8.90 15.31 -0.90
CA MET A 148 9.81 16.18 -0.16
C MET A 148 10.70 17.02 -1.08
N VAL A 149 10.95 16.58 -2.32
CA VAL A 149 11.78 17.28 -3.31
C VAL A 149 11.04 18.46 -3.94
N ALA A 150 9.84 18.24 -4.48
CA ALA A 150 9.09 19.29 -5.19
C ALA A 150 8.26 20.17 -4.25
N ARG A 151 7.71 19.61 -3.16
CA ARG A 151 6.80 20.30 -2.23
C ARG A 151 7.06 19.82 -0.79
N PRO A 152 8.11 20.33 -0.12
CA PRO A 152 8.57 19.81 1.18
C PRO A 152 7.50 19.82 2.28
N VAL A 153 6.61 20.83 2.28
CA VAL A 153 5.50 20.91 3.24
C VAL A 153 4.51 19.76 3.04
N PHE A 154 4.16 19.43 1.80
CA PHE A 154 3.25 18.33 1.49
C PHE A 154 3.87 16.98 1.88
N GLY A 155 5.16 16.79 1.58
CA GLY A 155 5.93 15.63 2.02
C GLY A 155 5.93 15.47 3.55
N ALA A 156 6.12 16.55 4.31
CA ALA A 156 6.11 16.51 5.77
C ALA A 156 4.74 16.12 6.36
N VAL A 157 3.64 16.66 5.80
CA VAL A 157 2.28 16.31 6.22
C VAL A 157 2.01 14.82 5.99
N LEU A 158 2.42 14.29 4.84
CA LEU A 158 2.27 12.86 4.53
C LEU A 158 3.08 11.98 5.49
N LEU A 159 4.29 12.42 5.88
CA LEU A 159 5.12 11.68 6.84
C LEU A 159 4.42 11.53 8.19
N ILE A 160 3.86 12.63 8.70
CA ILE A 160 3.12 12.65 9.98
C ILE A 160 1.87 11.77 9.86
N SER A 161 1.15 11.86 8.74
CA SER A 161 -0.02 11.02 8.46
C SER A 161 0.33 9.52 8.46
N GLY A 162 1.53 9.16 7.97
CA GLY A 162 2.04 7.79 7.99
C GLY A 162 2.15 7.17 9.39
N ILE A 163 2.25 7.99 10.45
CA ILE A 163 2.30 7.54 11.84
C ILE A 163 0.91 7.13 12.36
N VAL A 164 -0.18 7.70 11.81
CA VAL A 164 -1.55 7.49 12.30
C VAL A 164 -1.97 6.01 12.25
N PRO A 165 -1.78 5.26 11.15
CA PRO A 165 -2.09 3.83 11.12
C PRO A 165 -1.31 3.03 12.17
N LEU A 166 -0.01 3.33 12.36
CA LEU A 166 0.82 2.66 13.36
C LEU A 166 0.33 2.96 14.78
N PHE A 167 -0.07 4.20 15.04
CA PHE A 167 -0.63 4.61 16.33
C PHE A 167 -1.96 3.91 16.64
N ILE A 168 -2.86 3.80 15.65
CA ILE A 168 -4.13 3.07 15.78
C ILE A 168 -3.87 1.61 16.14
N LEU A 169 -2.92 0.98 15.45
CA LEU A 169 -2.52 -0.41 15.69
C LEU A 169 -1.98 -0.60 17.11
N TYR A 170 -1.08 0.27 17.56
CA TYR A 170 -0.53 0.26 18.91
C TYR A 170 -1.61 0.41 19.99
N ARG A 171 -2.59 1.29 19.76
CA ARG A 171 -3.69 1.52 20.72
C ARG A 171 -4.68 0.36 20.78
N SER A 172 -4.95 -0.29 19.65
CA SER A 172 -5.84 -1.46 19.58
C SER A 172 -5.32 -2.61 20.46
N GLY A 173 -4.02 -2.89 20.41
CA GLY A 173 -3.39 -3.93 21.23
C GLY A 173 -3.39 -3.69 22.74
N ARG A 174 -3.53 -2.43 23.19
CA ARG A 174 -3.63 -2.08 24.63
C ARG A 174 -5.06 -2.21 25.16
N ARG A 175 -6.06 -1.80 24.36
CA ARG A 175 -7.48 -1.82 24.74
C ARG A 175 -8.03 -3.23 24.93
N ALA A 176 -7.54 -4.20 24.16
CA ALA A 176 -7.90 -5.60 24.32
C ALA A 176 -7.54 -6.14 25.73
N ARG A 177 -6.38 -5.76 26.26
CA ARG A 177 -5.90 -6.20 27.58
C ARG A 177 -6.72 -5.57 28.72
N LEU A 178 -7.03 -4.29 28.62
CA LEU A 178 -7.81 -3.55 29.63
C LEU A 178 -9.24 -4.08 29.78
N ARG A 179 -9.91 -4.42 28.67
CA ARG A 179 -11.28 -4.98 28.71
C ARG A 179 -11.35 -6.35 29.37
N HIS A 180 -10.31 -7.17 29.22
CA HIS A 180 -10.24 -8.45 29.93
C HIS A 180 -9.98 -8.27 31.43
N ALA A 181 -9.15 -7.30 31.82
CA ALA A 181 -8.89 -6.99 33.23
C ALA A 181 -10.15 -6.45 33.95
N LEU A 182 -10.91 -5.56 33.30
CA LEU A 182 -12.13 -4.97 33.89
C LEU A 182 -13.34 -5.92 33.92
N ARG A 183 -13.38 -6.96 33.09
CA ARG A 183 -14.47 -7.96 33.12
C ARG A 183 -14.27 -9.01 34.23
N ASN A 184 -13.04 -9.15 34.71
CA ASN A 184 -12.66 -10.12 35.73
C ASN A 184 -12.44 -9.48 37.12
N ALA A 185 -12.73 -8.17 37.27
CA ALA A 185 -12.70 -7.42 38.53
C ALA A 185 -14.13 -7.08 38.94
#